data_AF-A0A812C8D1-F1
#
_entry.id   AF-A0A812C8D1-F1
#
_cell.length_a   1.000
_cell.length_b   1.000
_cell.length_c   1.000
_cell.angle_alpha   90.00
_cell.angle_beta   90.00
_cell.angle_gamma   90.00
#
_symmetry.space_group_name_H-M   'P 1'
#
loop_
_entity.id
_entity.type
_entity.pdbx_description
1 polymer ?
#
loop_
_entity_poly.entity_id
_entity_poly.type
_entity_poly.pdbx_seq_one_letter_code
_entity_poly.pdbx_strand_id
1 'polypeptide(L)'
;MPLNSLNIEFHLQTEYYALITKLDNFVVKLLNHIYTQAELELIINKVGKSNEEKYENLGRLKLAIRYQKKQFVVHPAIQQRLVYTWYAGKPLLEHSGLFQKLCGMLLVLIFYPVLLVAHLVRPKSQMGKILVYPCIKFMCHILSFIVFLSLIAISSLNQEKYLGQRFSEVLPDIYDQYVTFRNASKMDFFGQDFPLRKSSINEVEKDKSTKYLRQNLNSSAHFDEFLYQIYWLNADRYYWDMYDPDNISDATHALANILTFARISYVLPASSTLGPLQISLGRMIKVNDKLFPSL
;
A
#
# COMPACT_ATOMS: atom_id res chain seq x y z
N MET A 1 -3.17 -1.33 52.86
CA MET A 1 -1.75 -1.13 52.47
C MET A 1 -1.44 -0.98 50.97
N PRO A 2 -2.31 -1.28 49.96
CA PRO A 2 -1.91 -1.16 48.55
C PRO A 2 -2.01 0.25 47.93
N LEU A 3 -2.75 1.20 48.52
CA LEU A 3 -2.86 2.56 47.98
C LEU A 3 -1.57 3.38 48.14
N ASN A 4 -0.84 3.21 49.25
CA ASN A 4 0.40 3.96 49.49
C ASN A 4 1.53 3.51 48.57
N SER A 5 1.65 2.21 48.28
CA SER A 5 2.66 1.71 47.34
C SER A 5 2.41 2.21 45.92
N LEU A 6 1.14 2.25 45.49
CA LEU A 6 0.77 2.76 44.16
C LEU A 6 1.04 4.27 44.02
N ASN A 7 0.73 5.05 45.06
CA ASN A 7 1.02 6.49 45.08
C ASN A 7 2.52 6.80 45.10
N ILE A 8 3.32 6.00 45.82
CA ILE A 8 4.78 6.13 45.83
C ILE A 8 5.35 5.79 44.46
N GLU A 9 4.91 4.71 43.83
CA GLU A 9 5.33 4.32 42.48
C GLU A 9 4.99 5.41 41.45
N PHE A 10 3.79 5.98 41.52
CA PHE A 10 3.38 7.10 40.67
C PHE A 10 4.23 8.37 40.90
N HIS A 11 4.53 8.70 42.15
CA HIS A 11 5.36 9.85 42.49
C HIS A 11 6.79 9.68 41.95
N LEU A 12 7.41 8.52 42.16
CA LEU A 12 8.74 8.20 41.64
C LEU A 12 8.77 8.24 40.11
N GLN A 13 7.73 7.71 39.46
CA GLN A 13 7.59 7.78 38.01
C GLN A 13 7.56 9.24 37.52
N THR A 14 6.84 10.12 38.22
CA THR A 14 6.74 11.54 37.89
C THR A 14 8.10 12.25 38.02
N GLU A 15 8.82 12.04 39.12
CA GLU A 15 10.16 12.62 39.31
C GLU A 15 11.16 12.12 38.27
N TYR A 16 11.11 10.83 37.94
CA TYR A 16 11.95 10.24 36.91
C TYR A 16 11.70 10.88 35.52
N TYR A 17 10.44 11.07 35.12
CA TYR A 17 10.11 11.78 33.89
C TYR A 17 10.54 13.25 33.91
N ALA A 18 10.45 13.91 35.06
CA ALA A 18 10.95 15.28 35.23
C ALA A 18 12.48 15.34 35.03
N LEU A 19 13.23 14.36 35.54
CA LEU A 19 14.67 14.26 35.35
C LEU A 19 15.05 13.99 33.89
N ILE A 20 14.34 13.09 33.21
CA ILE A 20 14.53 12.85 31.77
C ILE A 20 14.31 14.14 30.97
N THR A 21 13.25 14.89 31.30
CA THR A 21 12.94 16.15 30.61
C THR A 21 14.03 17.20 30.82
N LYS A 22 14.60 17.28 32.04
CA LYS A 22 15.75 18.15 32.33
C LYS A 22 16.97 17.76 31.49
N LEU A 23 17.27 16.47 31.40
CA LEU A 23 18.38 15.95 30.59
C LEU A 23 18.19 16.27 29.10
N ASP A 24 16.99 16.07 28.57
CA ASP A 24 16.68 16.34 27.16
C ASP A 24 16.85 17.83 26.84
N ASN A 25 16.34 18.72 27.70
CA ASN A 25 16.54 20.16 27.56
C ASN A 25 18.03 20.55 27.64
N PHE A 26 18.81 19.90 28.51
CA PHE A 26 20.25 20.15 28.61
C PHE A 26 20.99 19.76 27.31
N VAL A 27 20.68 18.60 26.75
CA VAL A 27 21.26 18.15 25.47
C VAL A 27 20.93 19.12 24.33
N VAL A 28 19.68 19.60 24.27
CA VAL A 28 19.28 20.61 23.27
C VAL A 28 20.04 21.93 23.46
N LYS A 29 20.23 22.37 24.71
CA LYS A 29 21.05 23.57 25.00
C LYS A 29 22.49 23.39 24.55
N LEU A 30 23.10 22.23 24.75
CA LEU A 30 24.45 21.96 24.24
C LEU A 30 24.51 22.05 22.71
N LEU A 31 23.47 21.56 22.03
CA LEU A 31 23.37 21.60 20.58
C LEU A 31 23.30 23.04 20.02
N ASN A 32 22.72 23.99 20.78
CA ASN A 32 22.71 25.41 20.43
C ASN A 32 24.10 26.07 20.47
N HIS A 33 25.08 25.46 21.15
CA HIS A 33 26.46 25.98 21.24
C HIS A 33 27.35 25.44 20.11
N ILE A 34 26.78 24.69 19.16
CA ILE A 34 27.50 24.24 17.97
C ILE A 34 27.41 25.34 16.92
N TYR A 35 28.55 25.90 16.54
CA TYR A 35 28.60 27.04 15.62
C TYR A 35 28.95 26.61 14.19
N THR A 36 29.62 25.47 14.01
CA THR A 36 30.09 25.03 12.69
C THR A 36 29.41 23.74 12.23
N GLN A 37 29.22 23.61 10.91
CA GLN A 37 28.70 22.39 10.32
C GLN A 37 29.65 21.19 10.55
N ALA A 38 30.95 21.43 10.64
CA ALA A 38 31.96 20.40 10.93
C ALA A 38 31.78 19.81 12.34
N GLU A 39 31.60 20.66 13.36
CA GLU A 39 31.27 20.21 14.72
C GLU A 39 29.96 19.43 14.77
N LEU A 40 28.94 19.92 14.06
CA LEU A 40 27.64 19.25 13.99
C LEU A 40 27.76 17.86 13.36
N GLU A 41 28.51 17.73 12.26
CA GLU A 41 28.74 16.45 11.58
C GLU A 41 29.47 15.46 12.47
N LEU A 42 30.48 15.91 13.22
CA LEU A 42 31.19 15.08 14.19
C LEU A 42 30.23 14.54 15.26
N ILE A 43 29.38 15.38 15.83
CA ILE A 43 28.44 14.99 16.89
C ILE A 43 27.37 14.04 16.34
N ILE A 44 26.79 14.33 15.18
CA ILE A 44 25.73 13.52 14.58
C ILE A 44 26.25 12.14 14.14
N ASN A 45 27.49 12.05 13.69
CA ASN A 45 28.05 10.81 13.16
C ASN A 45 28.76 9.95 14.20
N LYS A 46 29.09 10.48 15.39
CA LYS A 46 29.82 9.74 16.43
C LYS A 46 29.02 8.56 16.99
N VAL A 47 29.64 7.38 16.96
CA VAL A 47 29.12 6.10 17.48
C VAL A 47 30.12 5.49 18.47
N GLY A 48 29.64 4.63 19.38
CA GLY A 48 30.48 3.90 20.33
C GLY A 48 30.66 4.64 21.66
N LYS A 49 31.63 4.18 22.45
CA LYS A 49 31.95 4.76 23.78
C LYS A 49 32.63 6.12 23.62
N SER A 50 32.68 6.90 24.70
CA SER A 50 33.34 8.21 24.73
C SER A 50 34.78 8.18 24.22
N ASN A 51 35.48 7.08 24.47
CA ASN A 51 36.91 6.91 24.20
C ASN A 51 37.21 6.32 22.81
N GLU A 52 36.17 5.97 22.02
CA GLU A 52 36.33 5.34 20.69
C GLU A 52 36.02 6.34 19.57
N GLU A 53 36.96 6.58 18.66
CA GLU A 53 36.76 7.41 17.45
C GLU A 53 36.06 6.69 16.31
N LYS A 54 34.87 6.15 16.59
CA LYS A 54 33.99 5.56 15.57
C LYS A 54 32.98 6.56 15.04
N TYR A 55 32.86 6.62 13.72
CA TYR A 55 31.90 7.48 13.03
C TYR A 55 31.11 6.69 11.99
N GLU A 56 29.79 6.83 12.01
CA GLU A 56 28.87 6.27 11.03
C GLU A 56 27.92 7.37 10.57
N ASN A 57 27.50 7.31 9.30
CA ASN A 57 26.60 8.33 8.76
C ASN A 57 25.27 8.38 9.54
N LEU A 58 25.00 9.53 10.17
CA LEU A 58 23.87 9.80 11.05
C LEU A 58 23.74 8.83 12.24
N GLY A 59 24.84 8.24 12.71
CA GLY A 59 24.83 7.20 13.75
C GLY A 59 24.18 7.64 15.07
N ARG A 60 24.58 8.80 15.61
CA ARG A 60 23.99 9.36 16.84
C ARG A 60 22.55 9.79 16.65
N LEU A 61 22.21 10.29 15.46
CA LEU A 61 20.84 10.65 15.13
C LEU A 61 19.92 9.43 15.08
N LYS A 62 20.36 8.31 14.50
CA LYS A 62 19.63 7.04 14.53
C LYS A 62 19.41 6.56 15.97
N LEU A 63 20.40 6.72 16.85
CA LEU A 63 20.28 6.42 18.27
C LEU A 63 19.21 7.30 18.96
N ALA A 64 19.24 8.61 18.70
CA ALA A 64 18.25 9.55 19.24
C ALA A 64 16.83 9.21 18.78
N ILE A 65 16.64 8.78 17.53
CA ILE A 65 15.36 8.32 16.99
C ILE A 65 14.92 7.04 17.72
N ARG A 66 15.83 6.07 17.93
CA ARG A 66 15.54 4.81 18.63
C ARG A 66 15.08 5.05 20.08
N TYR A 67 15.67 6.02 20.77
CA TYR A 67 15.26 6.44 22.11
C TYR A 67 14.18 7.53 22.12
N GLN A 68 13.54 7.81 20.98
CA GLN A 68 12.43 8.76 20.85
C GLN A 68 12.74 10.18 21.40
N LYS A 69 13.98 10.64 21.26
CA LYS A 69 14.43 11.98 21.69
C LYS A 69 13.98 13.07 20.72
N LYS A 70 12.70 13.41 20.77
CA LYS A 70 12.03 14.31 19.80
C LYS A 70 12.66 15.70 19.73
N GLN A 71 12.93 16.34 20.87
CA GLN A 71 13.47 17.71 20.89
C GLN A 71 14.86 17.80 20.25
N PHE A 72 15.69 16.77 20.46
CA PHE A 72 16.99 16.66 19.78
C PHE A 72 16.79 16.54 18.27
N VAL A 73 15.96 15.60 17.81
CA VAL A 73 15.75 15.36 16.37
C VAL A 73 15.19 16.60 15.67
N VAL A 74 14.30 17.36 16.30
CA VAL A 74 13.63 18.54 15.72
C VAL A 74 14.53 19.79 15.70
N HIS A 75 15.71 19.75 16.32
CA HIS A 75 16.59 20.92 16.37
C HIS A 75 16.91 21.48 14.97
N PRO A 76 16.85 22.82 14.75
CA PRO A 76 17.00 23.42 13.43
C PRO A 76 18.27 23.01 12.68
N ALA A 77 19.42 22.97 13.36
CA ALA A 77 20.68 22.57 12.75
C ALA A 77 20.68 21.11 12.25
N ILE A 78 20.02 20.21 13.00
CA ILE A 78 19.88 18.80 12.60
C ILE A 78 18.92 18.69 11.41
N GLN A 79 17.80 19.42 11.45
CA GLN A 79 16.84 19.45 10.35
C GLN A 79 17.45 19.98 9.05
N GLN A 80 18.22 21.06 9.11
CA GLN A 80 18.94 21.59 7.94
C GLN A 80 19.94 20.56 7.38
N ARG A 81 20.67 19.85 8.25
CA ARG A 81 21.58 18.78 7.81
C ARG A 81 20.84 17.61 7.15
N LEU A 82 19.67 17.24 7.66
CA LEU A 82 18.82 16.22 7.05
C LEU A 82 18.31 16.67 5.68
N VAL A 83 17.88 17.92 5.54
CA VAL A 83 17.47 18.51 4.26
C VAL A 83 18.61 18.50 3.24
N TYR A 84 19.81 18.91 3.65
CA TYR A 84 21.01 18.84 2.80
C TYR A 84 21.28 17.41 2.32
N THR A 85 21.17 16.43 3.22
CA THR A 85 21.35 15.01 2.90
C THR A 85 20.24 14.49 1.97
N TRP A 86 19.00 14.94 2.17
CA TRP A 86 17.82 14.57 1.39
C TRP A 86 17.93 14.98 -0.08
N TYR A 87 18.39 16.21 -0.32
CA TYR A 87 18.61 16.78 -1.65
C TYR A 87 20.02 16.53 -2.20
N ALA A 88 20.84 15.72 -1.50
CA ALA A 88 22.22 15.41 -1.88
C ALA A 88 23.08 16.66 -2.19
N GLY A 89 22.85 17.75 -1.43
CA GLY A 89 23.54 19.04 -1.61
C GLY A 89 23.22 19.77 -2.91
N LYS A 90 22.07 19.52 -3.55
CA LYS A 90 21.64 20.20 -4.78
C LYS A 90 20.67 21.35 -4.47
N PRO A 91 21.13 22.62 -4.46
CA PRO A 91 20.30 23.77 -4.07
C PRO A 91 19.14 24.03 -5.05
N LEU A 92 19.31 23.72 -6.34
CA LEU A 92 18.23 23.83 -7.33
C LEU A 92 17.00 22.98 -6.94
N LEU A 93 17.21 21.78 -6.41
CA LEU A 93 16.11 20.89 -6.06
C LEU A 93 15.45 21.33 -4.75
N GLU A 94 16.23 21.86 -3.81
CA GLU A 94 15.73 22.37 -2.53
C GLU A 94 14.79 23.56 -2.71
N HIS A 95 15.22 24.59 -3.43
CA HIS A 95 14.50 25.85 -3.59
C HIS A 95 13.47 25.86 -4.74
N SER A 96 13.34 24.76 -5.49
CA SER A 96 12.35 24.67 -6.57
C SER A 96 10.91 24.71 -6.06
N GLY A 97 10.04 25.37 -6.82
CA GLY A 97 8.61 25.45 -6.53
C GLY A 97 7.92 24.09 -6.69
N LEU A 98 6.73 23.93 -6.09
CA LEU A 98 5.97 22.67 -6.13
C LEU A 98 5.68 22.19 -7.56
N PHE A 99 5.34 23.10 -8.47
CA PHE A 99 5.10 22.78 -9.88
C PHE A 99 6.38 22.27 -10.59
N GLN A 100 7.52 22.93 -10.35
CA GLN A 100 8.81 22.50 -10.90
C GLN A 100 9.22 21.14 -10.33
N LYS A 101 8.98 20.90 -9.04
CA LYS A 101 9.18 19.58 -8.40
C LYS A 101 8.31 18.53 -9.07
N LEU A 102 7.01 18.76 -9.24
CA LEU A 102 6.07 17.85 -9.94
C LEU A 102 6.49 17.55 -11.38
N CYS A 103 6.79 18.57 -12.17
CA CYS A 103 7.26 18.39 -13.54
C CYS A 103 8.59 17.60 -13.57
N GLY A 104 9.52 17.92 -12.68
CA GLY A 104 10.78 17.20 -12.52
C GLY A 104 10.59 15.72 -12.16
N MET A 105 9.70 15.39 -11.23
CA MET A 105 9.45 13.97 -10.92
C MET A 105 8.66 13.23 -12.00
N LEU A 106 7.74 13.88 -12.72
CA LEU A 106 7.11 13.28 -13.91
C LEU A 106 8.16 12.95 -14.97
N LEU A 107 9.10 13.86 -15.21
CA LEU A 107 10.22 13.60 -16.12
C LEU A 107 11.08 12.41 -15.63
N VAL A 108 11.42 12.36 -14.35
CA VAL A 108 12.16 11.23 -13.77
C VAL A 108 11.39 9.91 -13.91
N LEU A 109 10.05 9.91 -13.83
CA LEU A 109 9.23 8.71 -14.05
C LEU A 109 9.27 8.22 -15.49
N ILE A 110 9.08 9.13 -16.45
CA ILE A 110 9.09 8.79 -17.88
C ILE A 110 10.45 8.16 -18.24
N PHE A 111 11.53 8.74 -17.71
CA PHE A 111 12.88 8.23 -17.91
C PHE A 111 13.32 7.16 -16.91
N TYR A 112 12.46 6.72 -15.97
CA TYR A 112 12.79 5.75 -14.94
C TYR A 112 13.34 4.41 -15.49
N PRO A 113 12.72 3.76 -16.50
CA PRO A 113 13.27 2.51 -17.06
C PRO A 113 14.67 2.71 -17.65
N VAL A 114 14.92 3.86 -18.30
CA VAL A 114 16.24 4.21 -18.85
C VAL A 114 17.25 4.47 -17.74
N LEU A 115 16.86 5.21 -16.71
CA LEU A 115 17.72 5.51 -15.55
C LEU A 115 18.11 4.23 -14.80
N LEU A 116 17.20 3.26 -14.69
CA LEU A 116 17.45 1.98 -14.03
C LEU A 116 18.47 1.15 -14.81
N VAL A 117 18.31 1.05 -16.13
CA VAL A 117 19.30 0.41 -17.02
C VAL A 117 20.66 1.13 -16.93
N ALA A 118 20.67 2.47 -16.95
CA ALA A 118 21.89 3.25 -16.81
C ALA A 118 22.60 3.01 -15.45
N HIS A 119 21.84 2.88 -14.37
CA HIS A 119 22.38 2.52 -13.06
C HIS A 119 22.95 1.10 -13.03
N LEU A 120 22.28 0.14 -13.69
CA LEU A 120 22.74 -1.25 -13.76
C LEU A 120 24.05 -1.37 -14.55
N VAL A 121 24.13 -0.72 -15.71
CA VAL A 121 25.31 -0.78 -16.59
C VAL A 121 26.48 0.03 -16.01
N ARG A 122 26.22 1.22 -15.48
CA ARG A 122 27.27 2.10 -14.95
C ARG A 122 26.78 2.94 -13.76
N PRO A 123 26.86 2.40 -12.53
CA PRO A 123 26.34 3.09 -11.34
C PRO A 123 27.09 4.40 -11.02
N LYS A 124 28.34 4.54 -11.46
CA LYS A 124 29.17 5.74 -11.22
C LYS A 124 28.88 6.91 -12.19
N SER A 125 28.05 6.71 -13.20
CA SER A 125 27.68 7.78 -14.16
C SER A 125 26.93 8.92 -13.48
N GLN A 126 26.91 10.13 -14.07
CA GLN A 126 26.15 11.26 -13.50
C GLN A 126 24.66 10.92 -13.42
N MET A 127 24.10 10.25 -14.43
CA MET A 127 22.72 9.78 -14.46
C MET A 127 22.45 8.67 -13.43
N GLY A 128 23.37 7.72 -13.28
CA GLY A 128 23.27 6.65 -12.28
C GLY A 128 23.24 7.17 -10.84
N LYS A 129 23.95 8.27 -10.56
CA LYS A 129 23.93 8.93 -9.23
C LYS A 129 22.60 9.60 -8.89
N ILE A 130 21.81 10.04 -9.88
CA ILE A 130 20.52 10.73 -9.66
C ILE A 130 19.55 9.79 -8.91
N LEU A 131 19.50 8.51 -9.30
CA LEU A 131 18.65 7.50 -8.65
C LEU A 131 19.10 7.15 -7.23
N VAL A 132 20.32 7.52 -6.82
CA VAL A 132 20.82 7.25 -5.47
C VAL A 132 20.28 8.27 -4.46
N TYR A 133 19.87 9.45 -4.92
CA TYR A 133 19.40 10.54 -4.06
C TYR A 133 18.14 10.14 -3.26
N PRO A 134 18.10 10.36 -1.93
CA PRO A 134 16.97 9.97 -1.09
C PRO A 134 15.64 10.55 -1.56
N CYS A 135 15.62 11.85 -1.92
CA CYS A 135 14.44 12.51 -2.44
C CYS A 135 13.90 11.84 -3.70
N ILE A 136 14.77 11.56 -4.67
CA ILE A 136 14.37 10.95 -5.94
C ILE A 136 13.82 9.53 -5.73
N LYS A 137 14.48 8.71 -4.90
CA LYS A 137 13.97 7.37 -4.55
C LYS A 137 12.57 7.45 -3.95
N PHE A 138 12.36 8.34 -2.99
CA PHE A 138 11.07 8.53 -2.34
C PHE A 138 9.98 8.94 -3.35
N MET A 139 10.29 9.90 -4.24
CA MET A 139 9.35 10.33 -5.28
C MET A 139 9.01 9.21 -6.27
N CYS A 140 9.99 8.42 -6.69
CA CYS A 140 9.76 7.27 -7.56
C CYS A 140 8.80 6.26 -6.90
N HIS A 141 8.96 5.97 -5.60
CA HIS A 141 8.03 5.09 -4.88
C HIS A 141 6.61 5.66 -4.83
N ILE A 142 6.44 6.94 -4.53
CA ILE A 142 5.12 7.59 -4.52
C ILE A 142 4.48 7.51 -5.90
N LEU A 143 5.23 7.87 -6.93
CA LEU A 143 4.69 8.00 -8.27
C LEU A 143 4.37 6.64 -8.90
N SER A 144 5.21 5.63 -8.67
CA SER A 144 4.88 4.23 -9.00
C SER A 144 3.60 3.78 -8.30
N PHE A 145 3.40 4.16 -7.04
CA PHE A 145 2.19 3.84 -6.31
C PHE A 145 0.94 4.60 -6.83
N ILE A 146 1.08 5.86 -7.26
CA ILE A 146 0.00 6.61 -7.92
C ILE A 146 -0.39 5.96 -9.26
N VAL A 147 0.59 5.57 -10.08
CA VAL A 147 0.34 4.86 -11.35
C VAL A 147 -0.36 3.52 -11.09
N PHE A 148 0.04 2.80 -10.04
CA PHE A 148 -0.64 1.57 -9.64
C PHE A 148 -2.11 1.81 -9.27
N LEU A 149 -2.38 2.85 -8.46
CA LEU A 149 -3.75 3.23 -8.11
C LEU A 149 -4.58 3.66 -9.33
N SER A 150 -3.98 4.39 -10.27
CA SER A 150 -4.69 4.80 -11.48
C SER A 150 -5.00 3.60 -12.38
N LEU A 151 -4.10 2.62 -12.48
CA LEU A 151 -4.36 1.36 -13.19
C LEU A 151 -5.50 0.57 -12.55
N ILE A 152 -5.53 0.47 -11.21
CA ILE A 152 -6.67 -0.15 -10.50
C ILE A 152 -7.97 0.59 -10.83
N ALA A 153 -7.98 1.93 -10.71
CA ALA A 153 -9.16 2.72 -10.99
C ALA A 153 -9.66 2.54 -12.43
N ILE A 154 -8.76 2.58 -13.42
CA ILE A 154 -9.09 2.35 -14.83
C ILE A 154 -9.61 0.93 -15.04
N SER A 155 -9.00 -0.07 -14.41
CA SER A 155 -9.45 -1.46 -14.48
C SER A 155 -10.87 -1.61 -13.92
N SER A 156 -11.17 -1.02 -12.77
CA SER A 156 -12.49 -1.04 -12.17
C SER A 156 -13.54 -0.34 -13.05
N LEU A 157 -13.19 0.79 -13.67
CA LEU A 157 -14.10 1.51 -14.58
C LEU A 157 -14.41 0.72 -15.86
N ASN A 158 -13.48 -0.13 -16.32
CA ASN A 158 -13.68 -0.95 -17.52
C ASN A 158 -14.48 -2.24 -17.24
N GLN A 159 -14.67 -2.64 -15.98
CA GLN A 159 -15.35 -3.90 -15.62
C GLN A 159 -16.84 -3.90 -16.01
N GLU A 160 -17.50 -2.74 -16.11
CA GLU A 160 -18.94 -2.63 -16.43
C GLU A 160 -19.29 -2.88 -17.91
N LYS A 161 -18.32 -2.85 -18.85
CA LYS A 161 -18.58 -2.91 -20.30
C LYS A 161 -18.63 -4.32 -20.90
N TYR A 162 -18.71 -5.37 -20.08
CA TYR A 162 -18.69 -6.75 -20.55
C TYR A 162 -20.05 -7.43 -20.41
N LEU A 163 -21.03 -7.04 -21.23
CA LEU A 163 -22.15 -7.94 -21.55
C LEU A 163 -21.56 -9.08 -22.39
N GLY A 164 -21.50 -10.28 -21.82
CA GLY A 164 -20.92 -11.45 -22.46
C GLY A 164 -21.69 -11.91 -23.70
N GLN A 165 -21.02 -12.66 -24.57
CA GLN A 165 -21.67 -13.39 -25.66
C GLN A 165 -22.71 -14.35 -25.09
N ARG A 166 -23.84 -14.52 -25.79
CA ARG A 166 -24.95 -15.36 -25.32
C ARG A 166 -24.61 -16.84 -25.42
N PHE A 167 -25.25 -17.66 -24.59
CA PHE A 167 -25.04 -19.12 -24.59
C PHE A 167 -25.40 -19.75 -25.94
N SER A 168 -26.52 -19.32 -26.52
CA SER A 168 -26.95 -19.73 -27.87
C SER A 168 -25.95 -19.40 -28.98
N GLU A 169 -25.24 -18.28 -28.87
CA GLU A 169 -24.28 -17.81 -29.90
C GLU A 169 -22.97 -18.60 -29.88
N VAL A 170 -22.51 -19.03 -28.71
CA VAL A 170 -21.17 -19.61 -28.53
C VAL A 170 -21.21 -21.14 -28.48
N LEU A 171 -22.28 -21.74 -27.96
CA LEU A 171 -22.41 -23.19 -27.72
C LEU A 171 -23.78 -23.72 -28.19
N PRO A 172 -24.08 -23.68 -29.50
CA PRO A 172 -25.40 -24.06 -30.03
C PRO A 172 -25.77 -25.51 -29.73
N ASP A 173 -24.84 -26.45 -29.88
CA ASP A 173 -25.11 -27.89 -29.67
C ASP A 173 -25.56 -28.19 -28.23
N ILE A 174 -24.98 -27.49 -27.26
CA ILE A 174 -25.30 -27.66 -25.83
C ILE A 174 -26.58 -26.88 -25.49
N TYR A 175 -26.80 -25.74 -26.14
CA TYR A 175 -28.02 -24.94 -26.01
C TYR A 175 -29.26 -25.72 -26.43
N ASP A 176 -29.22 -26.46 -27.55
CA ASP A 176 -30.34 -27.27 -28.01
C ASP A 176 -30.72 -28.38 -27.01
N GLN A 177 -29.71 -29.00 -26.39
CA GLN A 177 -29.92 -29.96 -25.30
C GLN A 177 -30.57 -29.30 -24.08
N TYR A 178 -30.09 -28.12 -23.69
CA TYR A 178 -30.66 -27.33 -22.59
C TYR A 178 -32.13 -26.96 -22.83
N VAL A 179 -32.49 -26.52 -24.04
CA VAL A 179 -33.88 -26.22 -24.41
C VAL A 179 -34.75 -27.48 -24.35
N THR A 180 -34.27 -28.60 -24.89
CA THR A 180 -34.98 -29.89 -24.86
C THR A 180 -35.25 -30.33 -23.43
N PHE A 181 -34.24 -30.23 -22.58
CA PHE A 181 -34.31 -30.57 -21.17
C PHE A 181 -35.26 -29.64 -20.39
N ARG A 182 -35.17 -28.33 -20.61
CA ARG A 182 -36.07 -27.34 -20.00
C ARG A 182 -37.53 -27.64 -20.34
N ASN A 183 -37.82 -27.90 -21.61
CA ASN A 183 -39.16 -28.21 -22.08
C ASN A 183 -39.69 -29.53 -21.50
N ALA A 184 -38.82 -30.54 -21.35
CA ALA A 184 -39.19 -31.82 -20.73
C ALA A 184 -39.49 -31.68 -19.22
N SER A 185 -38.70 -30.87 -18.51
CA SER A 185 -38.86 -30.67 -17.06
C SER A 185 -39.92 -29.62 -16.69
N LYS A 186 -40.39 -28.82 -17.65
CA LYS A 186 -41.35 -27.70 -17.46
C LYS A 186 -40.94 -26.69 -16.37
N MET A 187 -39.63 -26.53 -16.15
CA MET A 187 -39.06 -25.64 -15.14
C MET A 187 -38.11 -24.65 -15.79
N ASP A 188 -38.13 -23.39 -15.34
CA ASP A 188 -37.33 -22.31 -15.88
C ASP A 188 -36.11 -22.04 -14.98
N PHE A 189 -35.06 -22.86 -15.11
CA PHE A 189 -33.90 -22.83 -14.20
C PHE A 189 -32.96 -21.65 -14.40
N PHE A 190 -32.70 -21.24 -15.65
CA PHE A 190 -31.76 -20.15 -15.97
C PHE A 190 -32.30 -19.23 -17.06
N GLY A 191 -33.63 -19.11 -17.18
CA GLY A 191 -34.28 -18.34 -18.25
C GLY A 191 -34.06 -18.96 -19.64
N GLN A 192 -34.57 -18.30 -20.69
CA GLN A 192 -34.52 -18.78 -22.08
C GLN A 192 -33.11 -18.86 -22.67
N ASP A 193 -32.29 -17.85 -22.42
CA ASP A 193 -30.89 -17.75 -22.85
C ASP A 193 -30.16 -16.80 -21.90
N PHE A 194 -28.90 -17.08 -21.62
CA PHE A 194 -28.11 -16.38 -20.61
C PHE A 194 -26.72 -16.03 -21.15
N PRO A 195 -26.09 -14.94 -20.66
CA PRO A 195 -24.71 -14.62 -21.00
C PRO A 195 -23.75 -15.68 -20.45
N LEU A 196 -22.70 -16.00 -21.21
CA LEU A 196 -21.69 -16.95 -20.75
C LEU A 196 -20.67 -16.31 -19.80
N ARG A 197 -20.25 -17.07 -18.78
CA ARG A 197 -19.15 -16.66 -17.89
C ARG A 197 -17.88 -16.42 -18.71
N LYS A 198 -17.20 -15.31 -18.40
CA LYS A 198 -15.91 -14.91 -18.97
C LYS A 198 -14.76 -14.95 -17.95
N SER A 199 -15.05 -15.21 -16.66
CA SER A 199 -14.04 -15.17 -15.60
C SER A 199 -12.88 -16.14 -15.86
N SER A 200 -11.65 -15.66 -15.69
CA SER A 200 -10.42 -16.44 -15.82
C SER A 200 -10.27 -17.51 -14.73
N ILE A 201 -10.89 -17.33 -13.57
CA ILE A 201 -10.82 -18.26 -12.44
C ILE A 201 -11.54 -19.57 -12.79
N ASN A 202 -12.61 -19.47 -13.59
CA ASN A 202 -13.48 -20.58 -13.94
C ASN A 202 -13.28 -21.05 -15.39
N GLU A 203 -12.23 -20.61 -16.11
CA GLU A 203 -11.94 -21.12 -17.47
C GLU A 203 -11.73 -22.63 -17.49
N VAL A 204 -11.08 -23.17 -16.46
CA VAL A 204 -10.86 -24.61 -16.30
C VAL A 204 -12.17 -25.36 -16.04
N GLU A 205 -13.05 -24.80 -15.21
CA GLU A 205 -14.35 -25.40 -14.90
C GLU A 205 -15.30 -25.31 -16.08
N LYS A 206 -15.30 -24.17 -16.78
CA LYS A 206 -15.99 -23.99 -18.06
C LYS A 206 -15.54 -25.01 -19.10
N ASP A 207 -14.24 -25.25 -19.26
CA ASP A 207 -13.73 -26.27 -20.18
C ASP A 207 -14.17 -27.68 -19.77
N LYS A 208 -14.06 -28.02 -18.48
CA LYS A 208 -14.56 -29.29 -17.95
C LYS A 208 -16.06 -29.47 -18.20
N SER A 209 -16.87 -28.45 -17.93
CA SER A 209 -18.32 -28.47 -18.09
C SER A 209 -18.73 -28.59 -19.55
N THR A 210 -18.13 -27.82 -20.45
CA THR A 210 -18.41 -27.94 -21.89
C THR A 210 -18.00 -29.31 -22.44
N LYS A 211 -16.88 -29.87 -21.98
CA LYS A 211 -16.44 -31.22 -22.38
C LYS A 211 -17.39 -32.31 -21.87
N TYR A 212 -17.80 -32.23 -20.61
CA TYR A 212 -18.75 -33.18 -20.02
C TYR A 212 -20.10 -33.15 -20.75
N LEU A 213 -20.64 -31.94 -20.99
CA LEU A 213 -21.91 -31.76 -21.67
C LEU A 213 -21.86 -32.31 -23.10
N ARG A 214 -20.76 -32.07 -23.82
CA ARG A 214 -20.54 -32.65 -25.17
C ARG A 214 -20.46 -34.17 -25.17
N GLN A 215 -19.86 -34.78 -24.14
CA GLN A 215 -19.78 -36.23 -24.03
C GLN A 215 -21.14 -36.88 -23.71
N ASN A 216 -22.04 -36.14 -23.07
CA ASN A 216 -23.34 -36.63 -22.61
C ASN A 216 -24.54 -35.98 -23.34
N LEU A 217 -24.35 -35.48 -24.57
CA LEU A 217 -25.39 -34.80 -25.35
C LEU A 217 -26.71 -35.60 -25.48
N ASN A 218 -26.61 -36.94 -25.49
CA ASN A 218 -27.76 -37.83 -25.68
C ASN A 218 -28.25 -38.51 -24.38
N SER A 219 -27.60 -38.25 -23.24
CA SER A 219 -27.92 -38.90 -21.97
C SER A 219 -28.71 -37.95 -21.07
N SER A 220 -29.98 -38.27 -20.83
CA SER A 220 -30.87 -37.55 -19.92
C SER A 220 -30.85 -38.09 -18.48
N ALA A 221 -29.96 -39.04 -18.18
CA ALA A 221 -30.03 -39.86 -16.96
C ALA A 221 -29.60 -39.14 -15.66
N HIS A 222 -28.94 -37.98 -15.74
CA HIS A 222 -28.41 -37.27 -14.57
C HIS A 222 -28.78 -35.78 -14.60
N PHE A 223 -30.02 -35.50 -14.18
CA PHE A 223 -30.62 -34.17 -14.17
C PHE A 223 -29.82 -33.15 -13.35
N ASP A 224 -29.44 -33.51 -12.12
CA ASP A 224 -28.72 -32.61 -11.20
C ASP A 224 -27.31 -32.30 -11.70
N GLU A 225 -26.63 -33.31 -12.26
CA GLU A 225 -25.28 -33.16 -12.82
C GLU A 225 -25.33 -32.26 -14.06
N PHE A 226 -26.34 -32.39 -14.92
CA PHE A 226 -26.51 -31.50 -16.08
C PHE A 226 -26.66 -30.03 -15.65
N LEU A 227 -27.52 -29.75 -14.66
CA LEU A 227 -27.69 -28.39 -14.14
C LEU A 227 -26.43 -27.85 -13.47
N TYR A 228 -25.66 -28.69 -12.77
CA TYR A 228 -24.38 -28.31 -12.18
C TYR A 228 -23.35 -27.89 -13.24
N GLN A 229 -23.33 -28.55 -14.40
CA GLN A 229 -22.43 -28.16 -15.48
C GLN A 229 -22.89 -26.87 -16.18
N ILE A 230 -24.21 -26.65 -16.32
CA ILE A 230 -24.76 -25.40 -16.87
C ILE A 230 -24.52 -24.20 -15.93
N TYR A 231 -24.53 -24.43 -14.60
CA TYR A 231 -24.21 -23.41 -13.60
C TYR A 231 -22.86 -22.72 -13.85
N TRP A 232 -21.82 -23.50 -14.20
CA TRP A 232 -20.48 -22.98 -14.49
C TRP A 232 -20.40 -22.19 -15.81
N LEU A 233 -21.40 -22.34 -16.68
CA LEU A 233 -21.52 -21.56 -17.91
C LEU A 233 -22.30 -20.27 -17.70
N ASN A 234 -23.25 -20.25 -16.76
CA ASN A 234 -24.18 -19.14 -16.57
C ASN A 234 -23.54 -17.93 -15.87
N ALA A 235 -23.53 -16.77 -16.53
CA ALA A 235 -23.03 -15.52 -15.95
C ALA A 235 -24.05 -14.74 -15.11
N ASP A 236 -25.31 -15.18 -15.07
CA ASP A 236 -26.35 -14.51 -14.29
C ASP A 236 -26.17 -14.77 -12.79
N ARG A 237 -25.67 -13.75 -12.08
CA ARG A 237 -25.34 -13.81 -10.65
C ARG A 237 -26.51 -14.18 -9.73
N TYR A 238 -27.75 -14.04 -10.20
CA TYR A 238 -28.94 -14.39 -9.43
C TYR A 238 -28.95 -15.88 -9.03
N TYR A 239 -28.39 -16.75 -9.88
CA TYR A 239 -28.39 -18.19 -9.67
C TYR A 239 -27.08 -18.72 -9.05
N TRP A 240 -26.14 -17.83 -8.72
CA TRP A 240 -24.86 -18.22 -8.15
C TRP A 240 -25.00 -18.58 -6.68
N ASP A 241 -24.24 -19.56 -6.23
CA ASP A 241 -24.13 -19.85 -4.80
C ASP A 241 -23.43 -18.69 -4.05
N MET A 242 -23.72 -18.57 -2.76
CA MET A 242 -23.13 -17.55 -1.89
C MET A 242 -21.59 -17.64 -1.85
N TYR A 243 -21.06 -18.86 -1.99
CA TYR A 243 -19.62 -19.14 -1.97
C TYR A 243 -19.02 -19.32 -3.37
N ASP A 244 -19.71 -18.87 -4.43
CA ASP A 244 -19.17 -18.91 -5.78
C ASP A 244 -17.78 -18.23 -5.82
N PRO A 245 -16.77 -18.84 -6.45
CA PRO A 245 -15.42 -18.31 -6.47
C PRO A 245 -15.32 -16.91 -7.07
N ASP A 246 -16.19 -16.56 -8.03
CA ASP A 246 -16.21 -15.21 -8.61
C ASP A 246 -16.71 -14.18 -7.60
N ASN A 247 -17.70 -14.52 -6.76
CA ASN A 247 -18.21 -13.64 -5.70
C ASN A 247 -17.15 -13.39 -4.61
N ILE A 248 -16.44 -14.45 -4.19
CA ILE A 248 -15.35 -14.35 -3.21
C ILE A 248 -14.19 -13.53 -3.80
N SER A 249 -13.85 -13.75 -5.07
CA SER A 249 -12.82 -12.98 -5.78
C SER A 249 -13.17 -11.49 -5.83
N ASP A 250 -14.40 -11.14 -6.24
CA ASP A 250 -14.85 -9.74 -6.27
C ASP A 250 -14.79 -9.07 -4.89
N ALA A 251 -15.25 -9.78 -3.84
CA ALA A 251 -15.22 -9.26 -2.47
C ALA A 251 -13.79 -9.04 -1.96
N THR A 252 -12.90 -10.02 -2.16
CA THR A 252 -11.51 -9.90 -1.75
C THR A 252 -10.76 -8.85 -2.57
N HIS A 253 -11.06 -8.72 -3.86
CA HIS A 253 -10.52 -7.66 -4.72
C HIS A 253 -10.94 -6.27 -4.24
N ALA A 254 -12.22 -6.08 -3.87
CA ALA A 254 -12.71 -4.83 -3.31
C ALA A 254 -12.02 -4.48 -1.98
N LEU A 255 -11.86 -5.45 -1.07
CA LEU A 255 -11.12 -5.27 0.17
C LEU A 255 -9.64 -4.89 -0.08
N ALA A 256 -8.99 -5.58 -1.03
CA ALA A 256 -7.62 -5.26 -1.43
C ALA A 256 -7.50 -3.84 -1.99
N ASN A 257 -8.48 -3.39 -2.77
CA ASN A 257 -8.52 -2.02 -3.28
C ASN A 257 -8.63 -1.01 -2.14
N ILE A 258 -9.55 -1.20 -1.19
CA ILE A 258 -9.69 -0.32 -0.01
C ILE A 258 -8.36 -0.22 0.77
N LEU A 259 -7.75 -1.36 1.07
CA LEU A 259 -6.46 -1.42 1.77
C LEU A 259 -5.36 -0.73 0.96
N THR A 260 -5.38 -0.88 -0.36
CA THR A 260 -4.42 -0.22 -1.25
C THR A 260 -4.59 1.29 -1.19
N PHE A 261 -5.80 1.83 -1.31
CA PHE A 261 -6.04 3.28 -1.19
C PHE A 261 -5.66 3.82 0.20
N ALA A 262 -5.88 3.05 1.28
CA ALA A 262 -5.47 3.44 2.63
C ALA A 262 -3.95 3.64 2.77
N ARG A 263 -3.13 2.98 1.94
CA ARG A 263 -1.66 3.13 1.93
C ARG A 263 -1.19 4.50 1.44
N ILE A 264 -2.05 5.33 0.82
CA ILE A 264 -1.70 6.74 0.50
C ILE A 264 -1.28 7.51 1.76
N SER A 265 -1.78 7.10 2.94
CA SER A 265 -1.40 7.69 4.22
C SER A 265 0.11 7.64 4.51
N TYR A 266 0.89 6.76 3.89
CA TYR A 266 2.35 6.74 4.04
C TYR A 266 3.07 7.95 3.43
N VAL A 267 2.42 8.68 2.52
CA VAL A 267 2.98 9.86 1.85
C VAL A 267 2.71 11.15 2.64
N LEU A 268 1.61 11.18 3.38
CA LEU A 268 1.14 12.34 4.15
C LEU A 268 2.19 12.92 5.14
N PRO A 269 3.04 12.12 5.83
CA PRO A 269 4.02 12.67 6.77
C PRO A 269 5.08 13.56 6.11
N ALA A 270 5.32 13.38 4.81
CA ALA A 270 6.31 14.16 4.07
C ALA A 270 5.82 15.57 3.71
N SER A 271 4.50 15.80 3.78
CA SER A 271 3.92 17.13 3.55
C SER A 271 4.01 17.99 4.81
N SER A 272 4.44 19.24 4.66
CA SER A 272 4.49 20.21 5.76
C SER A 272 3.10 20.56 6.29
N THR A 273 2.05 20.45 5.47
CA THR A 273 0.67 20.77 5.86
C THR A 273 -0.10 19.54 6.37
N LEU A 274 0.05 18.39 5.71
CA LEU A 274 -0.72 17.19 6.04
C LEU A 274 -0.07 16.32 7.13
N GLY A 275 1.25 16.41 7.31
CA GLY A 275 1.98 15.63 8.30
C GLY A 275 1.52 15.87 9.75
N PRO A 276 1.41 17.13 10.22
CA PRO A 276 0.90 17.43 11.55
C PRO A 276 -0.53 16.93 11.78
N LEU A 277 -1.38 17.04 10.75
CA LEU A 277 -2.77 16.57 10.80
C LEU A 277 -2.83 15.04 11.00
N GLN A 278 -2.03 14.29 10.24
CA GLN A 278 -1.95 12.84 10.37
C GLN A 278 -1.45 12.41 11.76
N ILE A 279 -0.45 13.10 12.32
CA ILE A 279 0.05 12.82 13.66
C ILE A 279 -1.05 13.07 14.71
N SER A 280 -1.82 14.16 14.55
CA SER A 280 -2.94 14.47 15.43
C SER A 280 -4.03 13.38 15.35
N LEU A 281 -4.42 13.01 14.14
CA LEU A 281 -5.38 11.94 13.90
C LEU A 281 -4.94 10.62 14.54
N GLY A 282 -3.67 10.22 14.37
CA GLY A 282 -3.13 9.02 15.00
C GLY A 282 -3.11 9.06 16.53
N ARG A 283 -3.00 10.25 17.15
CA ARG A 283 -3.15 10.40 18.61
C ARG A 283 -4.60 10.26 19.03
N MET A 284 -5.53 10.83 18.28
CA MET A 284 -6.97 10.73 18.57
C MET A 284 -7.46 9.29 18.50
N ILE A 285 -7.04 8.53 17.50
CA ILE A 285 -7.38 7.09 17.37
C ILE A 285 -6.90 6.32 18.61
N LYS A 286 -5.63 6.52 19.03
CA LYS A 286 -5.09 5.88 20.25
C LYS A 286 -5.83 6.24 21.54
N VAL A 287 -6.42 7.44 21.60
CA VAL A 287 -7.25 7.86 22.73
C VAL A 287 -8.61 7.17 22.64
N ASN A 288 -9.18 7.07 21.44
CA ASN A 288 -10.45 6.38 21.21
C ASN A 288 -10.36 4.88 21.56
N ASP A 289 -9.28 4.20 21.18
CA ASP A 289 -9.06 2.78 21.52
C ASP A 289 -9.03 2.54 23.04
N LYS A 290 -8.57 3.53 23.81
CA LYS A 290 -8.60 3.46 25.28
C LYS A 290 -9.98 3.73 25.87
N LEU A 291 -10.81 4.50 25.17
CA LEU A 291 -12.17 4.85 25.59
C LEU A 291 -13.17 3.74 25.25
N PHE A 292 -12.94 3.00 24.17
CA PHE A 292 -13.80 1.91 23.70
C PHE A 292 -12.99 0.61 23.50
N PRO A 293 -12.55 -0.05 24.60
CA PRO A 293 -11.70 -1.25 24.50
C PRO A 293 -12.42 -2.52 24.01
N SER A 294 -13.72 -2.46 23.68
CA SER A 294 -14.55 -3.64 23.39
C SER A 294 -15.54 -3.46 22.21
N LEU A 295 -15.08 -2.83 21.13
CA LEU A 295 -15.58 -3.04 19.77
C LEU A 295 -14.43 -3.63 18.94
#